data_AF-A0A950PAY4-F1
#
_entry.id   AF-A0A950PAY4-F1
#
_cell.length_a   1.000
_cell.length_b   1.000
_cell.length_c   1.000
_cell.angle_alpha   90.00
_cell.angle_beta   90.00
_cell.angle_gamma   90.00
#
_symmetry.space_group_name_H-M   'P 1'
#
loop_
_entity.id
_entity.type
_entity.pdbx_description
1 polymer ?
#
loop_
_entity_poly.entity_id
_entity_poly.type
_entity_poly.pdbx_seq_one_letter_code
_entity_poly.pdbx_strand_id
1 'polypeptide(L)'
;MSNIRSAFAVIRRRIRALQQDRRGGVLMICGFAIIPLVFATGMGVDYARAERLQTKLNAAADAAALTAVSQSNMQLTAAQATTAAQNMFIAQASGLKGLVLNTADTTQFKVTVSDTVGAVKVRTATVTYKGQSTNAFGGILGIASLTVSGTTASTAS
;
A
#
# COMPACT_ATOMS: atom_id res chain seq x y z
N MET A 1 -19.39 0.69 25.21
CA MET A 1 -18.54 -0.41 25.73
C MET A 1 -19.31 -1.70 26.13
N SER A 2 -20.66 -1.73 26.14
CA SER A 2 -21.46 -2.92 26.51
C SER A 2 -21.32 -4.12 25.53
N ASN A 3 -21.22 -3.86 24.23
CA ASN A 3 -21.32 -4.89 23.18
C ASN A 3 -20.14 -5.87 23.11
N ILE A 4 -18.96 -5.48 23.58
CA ILE A 4 -17.76 -6.32 23.52
C ILE A 4 -17.79 -7.35 24.66
N ARG A 5 -18.30 -6.97 25.83
CA ARG A 5 -18.41 -7.87 26.99
C ARG A 5 -19.46 -8.95 26.77
N SER A 6 -20.57 -8.60 26.11
CA SER A 6 -21.62 -9.57 25.75
C SER A 6 -21.15 -10.55 24.67
N ALA A 7 -20.43 -10.09 23.65
CA ALA A 7 -19.84 -10.96 22.63
C ALA A 7 -18.89 -12.01 23.24
N PHE A 8 -18.00 -11.59 24.15
CA PHE A 8 -17.09 -12.51 24.86
C PHE A 8 -17.84 -13.54 25.72
N ALA A 9 -18.92 -13.12 26.39
CA ALA A 9 -19.74 -14.03 27.20
C ALA A 9 -20.44 -15.11 26.35
N VAL A 10 -20.95 -14.74 25.18
CA VAL A 10 -21.60 -15.67 24.24
C VAL A 10 -20.58 -16.67 23.69
N ILE A 11 -19.39 -16.22 23.29
CA ILE A 11 -18.32 -17.08 22.80
C ILE A 11 -17.90 -18.08 23.88
N ARG A 12 -17.71 -17.63 25.12
CA ARG A 12 -17.32 -18.49 26.24
C ARG A 12 -18.38 -19.56 26.55
N ARG A 13 -19.66 -19.22 26.43
CA ARG A 13 -20.77 -20.17 26.58
C ARG A 13 -20.77 -21.23 25.48
N ARG A 14 -20.52 -20.84 24.23
CA ARG A 14 -20.45 -21.77 23.08
C ARG A 14 -19.25 -22.71 23.18
N ILE A 15 -18.08 -22.21 23.57
CA ILE A 15 -16.89 -23.03 23.80
C ILE A 15 -17.16 -24.09 24.88
N ARG A 16 -17.79 -23.71 26.01
CA ARG A 16 -18.19 -24.69 27.04
C ARG A 16 -19.19 -25.72 26.53
N ALA A 17 -20.16 -25.31 25.72
CA ALA A 17 -21.13 -26.24 25.13
C ALA A 17 -20.45 -27.25 24.18
N LEU A 18 -19.45 -26.81 23.40
CA LEU A 18 -18.66 -27.68 22.53
C LEU A 18 -17.75 -28.63 23.32
N GLN A 19 -17.19 -28.18 24.45
CA GLN A 19 -16.41 -29.03 25.36
C GLN A 19 -17.25 -30.08 26.10
N GLN A 20 -18.55 -29.81 26.29
CA GLN A 20 -19.49 -30.73 26.95
C GLN A 20 -20.04 -31.81 26.01
N ASP A 21 -19.78 -31.72 24.70
CA ASP A 21 -20.22 -32.71 23.73
C ASP A 21 -19.35 -33.98 23.84
N ARG A 22 -19.94 -35.04 24.44
CA ARG A 22 -19.26 -36.30 24.81
C ARG A 22 -18.64 -37.06 23.63
N ARG A 23 -19.01 -36.72 22.40
CA ARG A 23 -18.48 -37.38 21.19
C ARG A 23 -17.22 -36.72 20.63
N GLY A 24 -16.82 -35.53 21.10
CA GLY A 24 -15.54 -34.86 20.77
C GLY A 24 -15.32 -34.45 19.31
N GLY A 25 -16.03 -35.04 18.35
CA GLY A 25 -15.84 -34.83 16.91
C GLY A 25 -16.11 -33.40 16.46
N VAL A 26 -17.12 -32.73 17.03
CA VAL A 26 -17.44 -31.33 16.69
C VAL A 26 -16.33 -30.38 17.15
N LEU A 27 -15.76 -30.60 18.33
CA LEU A 27 -14.64 -29.81 18.85
C LEU A 27 -13.39 -30.01 17.98
N MET A 28 -13.12 -31.25 17.53
CA MET A 28 -12.01 -31.56 16.64
C MET A 28 -12.15 -30.86 15.27
N ILE A 29 -13.33 -30.97 14.62
CA ILE A 29 -13.59 -30.32 13.33
C ILE A 29 -13.48 -28.79 13.48
N CYS A 30 -14.02 -28.22 14.55
CA CYS A 30 -13.94 -26.79 14.82
C CYS A 30 -12.49 -26.34 15.06
N GLY A 31 -11.69 -27.11 15.81
CA GLY A 31 -10.28 -26.85 16.03
C GLY A 31 -9.46 -26.83 14.73
N PHE A 32 -9.68 -27.82 13.86
CA PHE A 32 -9.03 -27.85 12.55
C PHE A 32 -9.49 -26.73 11.62
N ALA A 33 -10.78 -26.35 11.67
CA ALA A 33 -11.33 -25.28 10.85
C ALA A 33 -10.85 -23.87 11.27
N ILE A 34 -10.46 -23.66 12.54
CA ILE A 34 -9.93 -22.37 13.01
C ILE A 34 -8.63 -22.00 12.28
N ILE A 35 -7.77 -22.98 11.99
CA ILE A 35 -6.47 -22.75 11.34
C ILE A 35 -6.66 -22.03 9.98
N PRO A 36 -7.35 -22.59 8.97
CA PRO A 36 -7.53 -21.93 7.68
C PRO A 36 -8.34 -20.62 7.79
N LEU A 37 -9.26 -20.50 8.75
CA LEU A 37 -10.03 -19.26 8.96
C LEU A 37 -9.15 -18.11 9.47
N VAL A 38 -8.23 -18.38 10.41
CA VAL A 38 -7.26 -17.39 10.89
C VAL A 38 -6.34 -16.95 9.76
N PHE A 39 -5.85 -17.87 8.93
CA PHE A 39 -5.05 -17.51 7.76
C PHE A 39 -5.83 -16.69 6.73
N ALA A 40 -7.08 -17.06 6.43
CA ALA A 40 -7.92 -16.30 5.50
C ALA A 40 -8.15 -14.85 5.98
N THR A 41 -8.47 -14.67 7.27
CA THR A 41 -8.62 -13.33 7.85
C THR A 41 -7.29 -12.56 7.90
N GLY A 42 -6.18 -13.23 8.24
CA GLY A 42 -4.84 -12.64 8.25
C GLY A 42 -4.39 -12.15 6.87
N MET A 43 -4.64 -12.94 5.81
CA MET A 43 -4.38 -12.52 4.43
C MET A 43 -5.22 -11.31 4.03
N GLY A 44 -6.48 -11.24 4.46
CA GLY A 44 -7.32 -10.05 4.25
C GLY A 44 -6.74 -8.78 4.90
N VAL A 45 -6.15 -8.91 6.10
CA VAL A 45 -5.47 -7.79 6.78
C VAL A 45 -4.21 -7.35 6.03
N ASP A 46 -3.39 -8.30 5.57
CA ASP A 46 -2.20 -8.00 4.77
C ASP A 46 -2.58 -7.30 3.45
N TYR A 47 -3.63 -7.77 2.77
CA TYR A 47 -4.16 -7.12 1.57
C TYR A 47 -4.62 -5.69 1.86
N ALA A 48 -5.42 -5.48 2.91
CA ALA A 48 -5.87 -4.14 3.30
C ALA A 48 -4.70 -3.19 3.65
N ARG A 49 -3.59 -3.72 4.17
CA ARG A 49 -2.36 -2.93 4.40
C ARG A 49 -1.69 -2.55 3.09
N ALA A 50 -1.58 -3.49 2.14
CA ALA A 50 -0.99 -3.23 0.83
C ALA A 50 -1.79 -2.19 0.03
N GLU A 51 -3.13 -2.28 0.02
CA GLU A 51 -4.01 -1.30 -0.63
C GLU A 51 -3.89 0.11 -0.02
N ARG A 52 -3.75 0.19 1.31
CA ARG A 52 -3.48 1.47 1.98
C ARG A 52 -2.13 2.05 1.59
N LEU A 53 -1.10 1.22 1.44
CA LEU A 53 0.20 1.66 0.94
C LEU A 53 0.09 2.14 -0.51
N GLN A 54 -0.64 1.43 -1.36
CA GLN A 54 -0.88 1.84 -2.75
C GLN A 54 -1.54 3.20 -2.83
N THR A 55 -2.59 3.42 -2.04
CA THR A 55 -3.31 4.69 -2.01
C THR A 55 -2.39 5.84 -1.61
N LYS A 56 -1.53 5.62 -0.61
CA LYS A 56 -0.56 6.65 -0.15
C LYS A 56 0.54 6.91 -1.18
N LEU A 57 1.02 5.87 -1.86
CA LEU A 57 2.02 6.02 -2.93
C LEU A 57 1.45 6.73 -4.15
N ASN A 58 0.19 6.46 -4.52
CA ASN A 58 -0.52 7.20 -5.55
C ASN A 58 -0.62 8.68 -5.18
N ALA A 59 -1.04 9.01 -3.95
CA ALA A 59 -1.08 10.40 -3.49
C ALA A 59 0.31 11.08 -3.52
N ALA A 60 1.36 10.36 -3.15
CA ALA A 60 2.74 10.84 -3.25
C ALA A 60 3.17 11.07 -4.70
N ALA A 61 2.81 10.18 -5.62
CA ALA A 61 3.10 10.28 -7.05
C ALA A 61 2.35 11.45 -7.69
N ASP A 62 1.08 11.67 -7.34
CA ASP A 62 0.28 12.81 -7.78
C ASP A 62 0.87 14.13 -7.29
N ALA A 63 1.24 14.21 -6.01
CA ALA A 63 1.89 15.41 -5.47
C ALA A 63 3.25 15.69 -6.14
N ALA A 64 4.02 14.65 -6.46
CA ALA A 64 5.28 14.78 -7.19
C ALA A 64 5.06 15.25 -8.63
N ALA A 65 4.09 14.67 -9.34
CA ALA A 65 3.73 15.09 -10.69
C ALA A 65 3.25 16.55 -10.72
N LEU A 66 2.40 16.94 -9.78
CA LEU A 66 1.93 18.31 -9.61
C LEU A 66 3.09 19.27 -9.27
N THR A 67 4.04 18.85 -8.45
CA THR A 67 5.22 19.65 -8.14
C THR A 67 6.04 19.93 -9.40
N ALA A 68 6.28 18.94 -10.26
CA ALA A 68 7.02 19.13 -11.51
C ALA A 68 6.36 20.13 -12.48
N VAL A 69 5.03 20.21 -12.49
CA VAL A 69 4.26 21.12 -13.36
C VAL A 69 3.81 22.41 -12.66
N SER A 70 4.14 22.59 -11.38
CA SER A 70 3.80 23.81 -10.64
C SER A 70 4.44 25.06 -11.25
N GLN A 71 3.80 26.22 -11.08
CA GLN A 71 4.23 27.48 -11.71
C GLN A 71 5.69 27.84 -11.38
N SER A 72 6.13 27.61 -10.15
CA SER A 72 7.53 27.83 -9.73
C SER A 72 8.49 26.88 -10.45
N ASN A 73 8.11 25.61 -10.62
CA ASN A 73 8.93 24.63 -11.32
C ASN A 73 8.90 24.81 -12.83
N MET A 74 7.81 25.33 -13.41
CA MET A 74 7.73 25.67 -14.84
C MET A 74 8.78 26.72 -15.26
N GLN A 75 9.25 27.56 -14.34
CA GLN A 75 10.36 28.49 -14.59
C GLN A 75 11.74 27.83 -14.53
N LEU A 76 11.83 26.61 -14.01
CA LEU A 76 13.07 25.83 -13.92
C LEU A 76 13.27 24.93 -15.13
N THR A 77 14.49 24.39 -15.26
CA THR A 77 14.80 23.37 -16.28
C THR A 77 14.05 22.06 -15.99
N ALA A 78 13.82 21.23 -17.02
CA ALA A 78 13.19 19.91 -16.85
C ALA A 78 13.94 19.02 -15.84
N ALA A 79 15.29 19.12 -15.80
CA ALA A 79 16.11 18.39 -14.83
C ALA A 79 15.84 18.84 -13.39
N GLN A 80 15.78 20.15 -13.13
CA GLN A 80 15.49 20.70 -11.80
C GLN A 80 14.07 20.35 -11.35
N ALA A 81 13.08 20.43 -12.24
CA ALA A 81 11.71 20.02 -11.95
C ALA A 81 11.60 18.51 -11.68
N THR A 82 12.40 17.69 -12.37
CA THR A 82 12.50 16.25 -12.09
C THR A 82 13.04 16.01 -10.68
N THR A 83 14.11 16.70 -10.28
CA THR A 83 14.66 16.60 -8.92
C THR A 83 13.65 17.06 -7.85
N ALA A 84 12.92 18.16 -8.09
CA ALA A 84 11.90 18.63 -7.17
C ALA A 84 10.77 17.60 -6.98
N ALA A 85 10.30 16.98 -8.06
CA ALA A 85 9.31 15.91 -8.00
C ALA A 85 9.83 14.64 -7.31
N GLN A 86 11.09 14.24 -7.56
CA GLN A 86 11.71 13.12 -6.84
C GLN A 86 11.76 13.39 -5.34
N ASN A 87 12.21 14.57 -4.94
CA ASN A 87 12.27 14.96 -3.52
C ASN A 87 10.89 14.97 -2.86
N MET A 88 9.86 15.47 -3.56
CA MET A 88 8.48 15.44 -3.07
C MET A 88 7.99 14.01 -2.84
N PHE A 89 8.23 13.12 -3.80
CA PHE A 89 7.84 11.71 -3.68
C PHE A 89 8.57 11.03 -2.51
N ILE A 90 9.89 11.20 -2.41
CA ILE A 90 10.72 10.60 -1.36
C ILE A 90 10.28 11.10 0.02
N ALA A 91 9.99 12.39 0.15
CA ALA A 91 9.50 12.97 1.40
C ALA A 91 8.20 12.31 1.88
N GLN A 92 7.27 12.02 0.97
CA GLN A 92 6.01 11.35 1.31
C GLN A 92 6.15 9.83 1.49
N ALA A 93 7.05 9.19 0.74
CA ALA A 93 7.25 7.74 0.77
C ALA A 93 8.06 7.27 2.00
N SER A 94 9.02 8.07 2.47
CA SER A 94 9.93 7.72 3.58
C SER A 94 9.24 7.45 4.92
N GLY A 95 8.01 7.97 5.12
CA GLY A 95 7.21 7.75 6.34
C GLY A 95 6.33 6.49 6.31
N LEU A 96 6.31 5.74 5.22
CA LEU A 96 5.37 4.62 5.03
C LEU A 96 5.90 3.33 5.66
N LYS A 97 5.36 2.97 6.83
CA LYS A 97 5.68 1.70 7.51
C LYS A 97 5.27 0.49 6.67
N GLY A 98 6.18 -0.48 6.54
CA GLY A 98 5.93 -1.73 5.80
C GLY A 98 6.10 -1.62 4.29
N LEU A 99 6.55 -0.46 3.79
CA LEU A 99 6.96 -0.27 2.41
C LEU A 99 8.43 -0.65 2.23
N VAL A 100 8.70 -1.49 1.24
CA VAL A 100 10.03 -1.75 0.70
C VAL A 100 10.08 -1.14 -0.69
N LEU A 101 10.77 -0.01 -0.82
CA LEU A 101 10.96 0.71 -2.08
C LEU A 101 12.37 1.27 -2.11
N ASN A 102 13.13 0.97 -3.16
CA ASN A 102 14.39 1.62 -3.44
C ASN A 102 14.17 2.75 -4.45
N THR A 103 14.20 3.99 -3.98
CA THR A 103 14.02 5.17 -4.82
C THR A 103 15.23 5.49 -5.69
N ALA A 104 16.39 4.85 -5.46
CA ALA A 104 17.57 4.96 -6.32
C ALA A 104 17.53 3.97 -7.50
N ASP A 105 16.65 2.96 -7.45
CA ASP A 105 16.49 1.98 -8.53
C ASP A 105 15.46 2.47 -9.54
N THR A 106 15.92 2.76 -10.76
CA THR A 106 15.07 3.27 -11.85
C THR A 106 14.01 2.28 -12.33
N THR A 107 14.14 0.99 -12.00
CA THR A 107 13.10 -0.03 -12.28
C THR A 107 11.97 0.02 -11.25
N GLN A 108 12.24 0.54 -10.05
CA GLN A 108 11.29 0.69 -8.96
C GLN A 108 10.73 2.10 -8.84
N PHE A 109 11.48 3.12 -9.24
CA PHE A 109 11.02 4.50 -9.18
C PHE A 109 11.63 5.32 -10.32
N LYS A 110 10.77 5.97 -11.11
CA LYS A 110 11.20 6.81 -12.22
C LYS A 110 10.33 8.04 -12.34
N VAL A 111 10.95 9.21 -12.38
CA VAL A 111 10.31 10.48 -12.75
C VAL A 111 10.85 10.92 -14.09
N THR A 112 9.96 11.22 -15.04
CA THR A 112 10.31 11.72 -16.37
C THR A 112 9.57 13.04 -16.60
N VAL A 113 10.31 14.12 -16.82
CA VAL A 113 9.74 15.43 -17.18
C VAL A 113 10.15 15.75 -18.60
N SER A 114 9.19 15.99 -19.49
CA SER A 114 9.40 16.42 -20.86
C SER A 114 8.81 17.80 -21.09
N ASP A 115 9.60 18.68 -21.71
CA ASP A 115 9.15 19.98 -22.18
C ASP A 115 8.97 19.93 -23.69
N THR A 116 7.81 20.36 -24.18
CA THR A 116 7.56 20.62 -25.59
C THR A 116 7.46 22.13 -25.78
N VAL A 117 8.40 22.69 -26.54
CA VAL A 117 8.47 24.13 -26.78
C VAL A 117 7.83 24.44 -28.14
N GLY A 118 6.63 25.03 -28.11
CA GLY A 118 5.93 25.59 -29.27
C GLY A 118 5.63 27.08 -29.04
N ALA A 119 4.47 27.58 -29.48
CA ALA A 119 4.00 28.94 -29.15
C ALA A 119 3.73 29.14 -27.64
N VAL A 120 3.50 28.04 -26.92
CA VAL A 120 3.32 27.95 -25.46
C VAL A 120 4.16 26.77 -24.96
N LYS A 121 4.77 26.89 -23.77
CA LYS A 121 5.63 25.86 -23.19
C LYS A 121 4.77 24.80 -22.50
N VAL A 122 4.64 23.61 -23.08
CA VAL A 122 3.93 22.49 -22.45
C VAL A 122 4.91 21.58 -21.72
N ARG A 123 4.73 21.41 -20.42
CA ARG A 123 5.49 20.45 -19.59
C ARG A 123 4.61 19.26 -19.22
N THR A 124 5.09 18.06 -19.49
CA THR A 124 4.50 16.79 -19.02
C THR A 124 5.43 16.11 -18.03
N ALA A 125 4.91 15.75 -16.86
CA ALA A 125 5.62 15.03 -15.83
C ALA A 125 4.96 13.68 -15.58
N THR A 126 5.72 12.60 -15.71
CA THR A 126 5.28 11.22 -15.46
C THR A 126 6.06 10.64 -14.30
N VAL A 127 5.37 10.13 -13.28
CA VAL A 127 5.93 9.48 -12.10
C VAL A 127 5.50 8.02 -12.12
N THR A 128 6.47 7.09 -12.07
CA THR A 128 6.24 5.65 -12.00
C THR A 128 6.88 5.10 -10.74
N TYR A 129 6.17 4.23 -10.02
CA TYR A 129 6.70 3.55 -8.84
C TYR A 129 6.29 2.07 -8.79
N LYS A 130 7.14 1.25 -8.16
CA LYS A 130 6.93 -0.17 -7.84
C LYS A 130 7.55 -0.47 -6.47
N GLY A 131 6.72 -0.49 -5.44
CA GLY A 131 7.10 -0.88 -4.09
C GLY A 131 6.60 -2.27 -3.74
N GLN A 132 7.06 -2.80 -2.61
CA GLN A 132 6.55 -4.04 -2.02
C GLN A 132 6.02 -3.77 -0.61
N SER A 133 4.87 -4.36 -0.28
CA SER A 133 4.32 -4.38 1.08
C SER A 133 4.82 -5.61 1.82
N THR A 134 5.40 -5.44 3.01
CA THR A 134 5.78 -6.55 3.90
C THR A 134 4.53 -7.18 4.51
N ASN A 135 4.30 -8.47 4.27
CA ASN A 135 3.13 -9.21 4.73
C ASN A 135 3.46 -10.08 5.94
N ALA A 136 2.63 -10.04 6.99
CA ALA A 136 2.87 -10.78 8.22
C ALA A 136 2.30 -12.21 8.18
N PHE A 137 1.11 -12.39 7.58
CA PHE A 137 0.42 -13.67 7.46
C PHE A 137 0.74 -14.35 6.13
N GLY A 138 0.86 -13.58 5.04
CA GLY A 138 1.36 -14.10 3.76
C GLY A 138 2.75 -14.72 3.89
N GLY A 139 3.64 -14.13 4.70
CA GLY A 139 4.99 -14.65 4.95
C GLY A 139 5.02 -16.03 5.63
N ILE A 140 4.02 -16.36 6.43
CA ILE A 140 3.88 -17.70 7.06
C ILE A 140 3.49 -18.76 6.01
N LEU A 141 2.81 -18.36 4.94
CA LEU A 141 2.40 -19.22 3.82
C LEU A 141 3.35 -19.13 2.60
N GLY A 142 4.51 -18.48 2.73
CA GLY A 142 5.51 -18.35 1.66
C GLY A 142 5.29 -17.19 0.67
N ILE A 143 4.27 -16.36 0.88
CA ILE A 143 3.99 -15.15 0.08
C ILE A 143 4.33 -13.91 0.92
N ALA A 144 5.64 -13.69 1.11
CA ALA A 144 6.16 -12.72 2.07
C ALA A 144 5.93 -11.24 1.68
N SER A 145 5.63 -10.96 0.42
CA SER A 145 5.38 -9.60 -0.06
C SER A 145 4.24 -9.52 -1.08
N LEU A 146 3.55 -8.38 -1.08
CA LEU A 146 2.64 -8.01 -2.17
C LEU A 146 3.24 -6.82 -2.93
N THR A 147 3.43 -6.97 -4.23
CA THR A 147 3.91 -5.88 -5.09
C THR A 147 2.81 -4.84 -5.29
N VAL A 148 3.17 -3.59 -5.10
CA VAL A 148 2.30 -2.43 -5.26
C VAL A 148 2.94 -1.49 -6.28
N SER A 149 2.23 -1.16 -7.34
CA SER A 149 2.76 -0.30 -8.40
C SER A 149 1.72 0.70 -8.90
N GLY A 150 2.19 1.79 -9.49
CA GLY A 150 1.36 2.84 -10.04
C GLY A 150 2.15 3.78 -10.95
N THR A 151 1.45 4.40 -11.88
CA THR A 151 1.99 5.43 -12.77
C THR A 151 1.00 6.59 -12.82
N THR A 152 1.50 7.81 -12.63
CA THR A 152 0.71 9.04 -12.70
C THR A 152 1.38 10.02 -13.66
N ALA A 153 0.58 10.86 -14.31
CA ALA A 153 1.07 11.88 -15.23
C ALA A 153 0.32 13.20 -15.05
N SER A 154 1.02 14.31 -15.19
CA SER A 154 0.46 15.66 -15.14
C SER A 154 1.04 16.52 -16.26
N THR A 155 0.20 17.35 -16.87
CA THR A 155 0.60 18.24 -17.97
C THR A 155 0.13 19.67 -17.69
N ALA A 156 1.00 20.66 -17.90
CA ALA A 156 0.68 22.08 -17.81
C ALA A 156 1.29 22.85 -18.99
N SER A 157 0.69 23.99 -19.35
CA SER A 157 1.05 24.86 -20.47
C SER A 157 1.27 26.30 -20.02
#